data_AF-A0ABD1I425-F1
#
_entry.id   AF-A0ABD1I425-F1
#
_cell.length_a   1.000
_cell.length_b   1.000
_cell.length_c   1.000
_cell.angle_alpha   90.00
_cell.angle_beta   90.00
_cell.angle_gamma   90.00
#
_symmetry.space_group_name_H-M   'P 1'
#
loop_
_entity.id
_entity.type
_entity.pdbx_description
1 polymer ?
#
loop_
_entity_poly.entity_id
_entity_poly.type
_entity_poly.pdbx_seq_one_letter_code
_entity_poly.pdbx_strand_id
1 'polypeptide(L)'
;MAEWICRTLRDGGLEGEHAPALTINDSITCSLGSFVFDHILSQLSSFIDSEKSQSSGIVLVAFSRSPLYYEQLLKSKGYNVSSSTWFKVLDCYTDPLGWKSKLLNSGRIANDSLGSSVTVKLCKNVKDLDELLSLVLHRGKELSVDGKGRFMIAIDSVSEMLRHASVSSVASILSELRSHGQVSSLFWLVHSDLHETRATAALEYISSMKATLVVQPVDGLRGNSASLSLMENNLKRGKFSVHVKRRNGRVRTMVEELYVENSTVNFTPFSTEDEVISQSLVPKVQFNLQLSEKERNDRAKVVLPFEHQGNGKNIQIYDGRKSLNESKGDSEQTCFEKEDSGRGEIIYFRDSDDEMPDSDEDPDDDLDI
;
A
#
# COMPACT_ATOMS: atom_id res chain seq x y z
N MET A 1 9.93 -8.05 -6.44
CA MET A 1 9.04 -7.02 -5.89
C MET A 1 8.08 -6.55 -6.95
N ALA A 2 8.57 -6.14 -8.12
CA ALA A 2 7.71 -5.77 -9.26
C ALA A 2 6.67 -6.86 -9.60
N GLU A 3 7.07 -8.14 -9.62
CA GLU A 3 6.15 -9.25 -9.83
C GLU A 3 5.08 -9.37 -8.72
N TRP A 4 5.47 -9.11 -7.47
CA TRP A 4 4.53 -9.14 -6.33
C TRP A 4 3.49 -8.03 -6.42
N ILE A 5 3.88 -6.84 -6.88
CA ILE A 5 2.97 -5.73 -7.17
C ILE A 5 1.96 -6.14 -8.25
N CYS A 6 2.44 -6.67 -9.38
CA CYS A 6 1.56 -7.10 -10.48
C CYS A 6 0.61 -8.22 -10.04
N ARG A 7 1.06 -9.16 -9.20
CA ARG A 7 0.20 -10.19 -8.59
C ARG A 7 -0.87 -9.58 -7.69
N THR A 8 -0.51 -8.59 -6.86
CA THR A 8 -1.46 -7.90 -5.97
C THR A 8 -2.52 -7.14 -6.78
N LEU A 9 -2.12 -6.46 -7.85
CA LEU A 9 -3.05 -5.75 -8.74
C LEU A 9 -3.93 -6.71 -9.54
N ARG A 10 -3.40 -7.86 -9.96
CA ARG A 10 -4.14 -8.95 -10.62
C ARG A 10 -5.21 -9.56 -9.71
N ASP A 11 -4.85 -9.81 -8.45
CA ASP A 11 -5.72 -10.45 -7.47
C ASP A 11 -6.81 -9.49 -6.96
N GLY A 12 -6.66 -8.18 -7.15
CA GLY A 12 -7.70 -7.18 -6.87
C GLY A 12 -8.11 -7.08 -5.40
N GLY A 13 -9.16 -6.28 -5.15
CA GLY A 13 -9.76 -6.13 -3.81
C GLY A 13 -10.79 -7.24 -3.51
N LEU A 14 -10.96 -7.59 -2.24
CA LEU A 14 -12.07 -8.48 -1.82
C LEU A 14 -13.41 -7.73 -1.88
N GLU A 15 -14.53 -8.45 -1.92
CA GLU A 15 -15.86 -7.83 -1.83
C GLU A 15 -16.01 -6.97 -0.56
N GLY A 16 -16.45 -5.73 -0.73
CA GLY A 16 -16.61 -4.76 0.37
C GLY A 16 -15.34 -4.00 0.75
N GLU A 17 -14.18 -4.32 0.18
CA GLU A 17 -12.95 -3.56 0.40
C GLU A 17 -12.67 -2.57 -0.74
N HIS A 18 -11.89 -1.53 -0.45
CA HIS A 18 -11.37 -0.65 -1.48
C HIS A 18 -10.39 -1.39 -2.40
N ALA A 19 -10.50 -1.12 -3.70
CA ALA A 19 -9.60 -1.69 -4.69
C ALA A 19 -8.13 -1.31 -4.37
N PRO A 20 -7.18 -2.27 -4.46
CA PRO A 20 -5.76 -2.00 -4.29
C PRO A 20 -5.32 -0.95 -5.31
N ALA A 21 -4.64 0.07 -4.78
CA ALA A 21 -4.18 1.22 -5.54
C ALA A 21 -2.65 1.35 -5.50
N LEU A 22 -2.03 1.49 -6.68
CA LEU A 22 -0.61 1.76 -6.82
C LEU A 22 -0.37 3.18 -7.34
N THR A 23 0.34 4.00 -6.57
CA THR A 23 0.96 5.23 -7.07
C THR A 23 2.38 4.94 -7.51
N ILE A 24 2.70 5.20 -8.76
CA ILE A 24 4.06 5.27 -9.29
C ILE A 24 4.49 6.72 -9.19
N ASN A 25 5.40 6.99 -8.26
CA ASN A 25 5.94 8.31 -8.02
C ASN A 25 7.27 8.47 -8.76
N ASP A 26 7.27 9.40 -9.70
CA ASP A 26 8.39 9.72 -10.55
C ASP A 26 8.81 11.19 -10.38
N SER A 27 9.87 11.59 -11.07
CA SER A 27 10.36 12.96 -11.14
C SER A 27 10.66 13.30 -12.61
N ILE A 28 10.56 14.55 -13.06
CA ILE A 28 10.93 14.91 -14.44
C ILE A 28 12.39 14.56 -14.73
N THR A 29 13.25 14.66 -13.70
CA THR A 29 14.67 14.29 -13.81
C THR A 29 14.91 12.79 -13.95
N CYS A 30 13.90 11.97 -13.68
CA CYS A 30 13.92 10.52 -13.74
C CYS A 30 12.83 10.08 -14.72
N SER A 31 13.13 9.78 -15.99
CA SER A 31 12.09 9.36 -16.94
C SER A 31 11.66 7.88 -16.80
N LEU A 32 12.14 7.20 -15.76
CA LEU A 32 12.00 5.76 -15.55
C LEU A 32 10.57 5.34 -15.17
N GLY A 33 9.77 6.22 -14.58
CA GLY A 33 8.42 5.87 -14.13
C GLY A 33 7.49 5.53 -15.29
N SER A 34 7.68 6.16 -16.46
CA SER A 34 6.93 5.80 -17.67
C SER A 34 7.23 4.38 -18.13
N PHE A 35 8.50 3.95 -18.10
CA PHE A 35 8.87 2.58 -18.43
C PHE A 35 8.34 1.56 -17.41
N VAL A 36 8.32 1.91 -16.11
CA VAL A 36 7.72 1.05 -15.08
C VAL A 36 6.21 0.93 -15.29
N PHE A 37 5.53 2.02 -15.63
CA PHE A 37 4.11 2.02 -15.98
C PHE A 37 3.85 1.09 -17.17
N ASP A 38 4.64 1.23 -18.24
CA ASP A 38 4.53 0.39 -19.45
C ASP A 38 4.77 -1.10 -19.15
N HIS A 39 5.73 -1.40 -18.27
CA HIS A 39 6.00 -2.76 -17.80
C HIS A 39 4.81 -3.34 -17.02
N ILE A 40 4.28 -2.61 -16.05
CA ILE A 40 3.13 -3.03 -15.24
C ILE A 40 1.90 -3.24 -16.12
N LEU A 41 1.60 -2.30 -17.03
CA LEU A 41 0.49 -2.42 -17.98
C LEU A 41 0.62 -3.67 -18.87
N SER A 42 1.84 -3.95 -19.35
CA SER A 42 2.10 -5.13 -20.19
C SER A 42 1.93 -6.45 -19.42
N GLN A 43 2.38 -6.50 -18.17
CA GLN A 43 2.23 -7.69 -17.31
C GLN A 43 0.76 -7.93 -16.95
N LEU A 44 0.02 -6.88 -16.63
CA LEU A 44 -1.42 -6.96 -16.32
C LEU A 44 -2.24 -7.40 -17.53
N SER A 45 -1.89 -6.89 -18.71
CA SER A 45 -2.45 -7.34 -19.98
C SER A 45 -2.23 -8.84 -20.21
N SER A 46 -1.03 -9.34 -19.89
CA SER A 46 -0.72 -10.78 -19.95
C SER A 46 -1.61 -11.62 -19.03
N PHE A 47 -1.89 -11.13 -17.82
CA PHE A 47 -2.75 -11.85 -16.87
C PHE A 47 -4.21 -11.88 -17.28
N ILE A 48 -4.68 -10.83 -17.96
CA ILE A 48 -6.06 -10.77 -18.47
C ILE A 48 -6.21 -11.66 -19.70
N ASP A 49 -5.26 -11.59 -20.64
CA ASP A 49 -5.25 -12.45 -21.83
C ASP A 49 -5.16 -13.94 -21.48
N SER A 50 -4.46 -14.27 -20.38
CA SER A 50 -4.40 -15.64 -19.84
C SER A 50 -5.52 -16.02 -18.87
N GLU A 51 -6.53 -15.16 -18.68
CA GLU A 51 -7.68 -15.35 -17.79
C GLU A 51 -7.31 -15.67 -16.32
N LYS A 52 -6.11 -15.24 -15.89
CA LYS A 52 -5.62 -15.40 -14.51
C LYS A 52 -5.98 -14.23 -13.60
N SER A 53 -6.47 -13.14 -14.18
CA SER A 53 -6.85 -11.93 -13.45
C SER A 53 -8.29 -12.00 -12.97
N GLN A 54 -8.59 -11.38 -11.82
CA GLN A 54 -9.99 -11.14 -11.43
C GLN A 54 -10.68 -10.11 -12.36
N SER A 55 -9.90 -9.28 -13.03
CA SER A 55 -10.40 -8.28 -13.96
C SER A 55 -10.65 -8.87 -15.35
N SER A 56 -11.83 -8.64 -15.93
CA SER A 56 -12.15 -8.99 -17.32
C SER A 56 -11.52 -8.04 -18.36
N GLY A 57 -11.02 -6.88 -17.93
CA GLY A 57 -10.40 -5.92 -18.83
C GLY A 57 -9.75 -4.71 -18.15
N ILE A 58 -9.10 -3.88 -18.94
CA ILE A 58 -8.40 -2.65 -18.54
C ILE A 58 -9.05 -1.44 -19.23
N VAL A 59 -9.35 -0.41 -18.44
CA VAL A 59 -9.65 0.95 -18.91
C VAL A 59 -8.42 1.81 -18.69
N LEU A 60 -7.79 2.25 -19.79
CA LEU A 60 -6.66 3.17 -19.76
C LEU A 60 -7.14 4.60 -19.99
N VAL A 61 -6.78 5.51 -19.09
CA VAL A 61 -6.95 6.96 -19.26
C VAL A 61 -5.63 7.57 -19.70
N ALA A 62 -5.61 8.11 -20.91
CA ALA A 62 -4.40 8.62 -21.57
C ALA A 62 -4.38 10.15 -21.58
N PHE A 63 -3.59 10.76 -20.69
CA PHE A 63 -3.34 12.20 -20.59
C PHE A 63 -2.00 12.63 -21.16
N SER A 64 -0.97 11.80 -21.04
CA SER A 64 0.43 12.15 -21.35
C SER A 64 0.88 11.68 -22.74
N ARG A 65 0.28 10.59 -23.25
CA ARG A 65 0.63 9.97 -24.53
C ARG A 65 -0.60 9.69 -25.37
N SER A 66 -0.42 9.61 -26.68
CA SER A 66 -1.51 9.27 -27.59
C SER A 66 -1.96 7.81 -27.41
N PRO A 67 -3.24 7.49 -27.64
CA PRO A 67 -3.73 6.11 -27.60
C PRO A 67 -2.96 5.14 -28.52
N LEU A 68 -2.49 5.64 -29.67
CA LEU A 68 -1.69 4.88 -30.63
C LEU A 68 -0.37 4.36 -30.04
N TYR A 69 0.21 5.09 -29.08
CA TYR A 69 1.42 4.65 -28.39
C TYR A 69 1.18 3.33 -27.64
N TYR A 70 0.09 3.27 -26.84
CA TYR A 70 -0.24 2.08 -26.06
C TYR A 70 -0.65 0.90 -26.93
N GLU A 71 -1.30 1.16 -28.07
CA GLU A 71 -1.55 0.14 -29.08
C GLU A 71 -0.25 -0.48 -29.61
N GLN A 72 0.73 0.35 -29.96
CA GLN A 72 2.01 -0.12 -30.47
C GLN A 72 2.81 -0.85 -29.39
N LEU A 73 2.77 -0.35 -28.14
CA LEU A 73 3.39 -0.99 -26.99
C LEU A 73 2.87 -2.42 -26.82
N LEU A 74 1.56 -2.59 -26.73
CA LEU A 74 0.94 -3.90 -26.53
C LEU A 74 1.12 -4.82 -27.75
N LYS A 75 1.03 -4.28 -28.98
CA LYS A 75 1.35 -5.02 -30.22
C LYS A 75 2.79 -5.52 -30.23
N SER A 76 3.75 -4.70 -29.80
CA SER A 76 5.17 -5.10 -29.73
C SER A 76 5.42 -6.23 -28.73
N LYS A 77 4.55 -6.38 -27.73
CA LYS A 77 4.57 -7.47 -26.75
C LYS A 77 3.72 -8.70 -27.16
N GLY A 78 3.14 -8.67 -28.36
CA GLY A 78 2.39 -9.79 -28.94
C GLY A 78 0.86 -9.73 -28.77
N TYR A 79 0.32 -8.66 -28.18
CA TYR A 79 -1.13 -8.55 -27.93
C TYR A 79 -1.85 -7.81 -29.05
N ASN A 80 -2.89 -8.42 -29.62
CA ASN A 80 -3.69 -7.78 -30.66
C ASN A 80 -4.85 -6.96 -30.04
N VAL A 81 -4.54 -5.72 -29.68
CA VAL A 81 -5.49 -4.79 -29.03
C VAL A 81 -6.65 -4.40 -29.94
N SER A 82 -6.41 -4.33 -31.26
CA SER A 82 -7.36 -3.86 -32.27
C SER A 82 -8.66 -4.68 -32.34
N SER A 83 -8.60 -5.97 -31.99
CA SER A 83 -9.76 -6.87 -31.95
C SER A 83 -10.16 -7.28 -30.53
N SER A 84 -9.44 -6.81 -29.52
CA SER A 84 -9.63 -7.25 -28.15
C SER A 84 -10.84 -6.57 -27.50
N THR A 85 -11.68 -7.35 -26.85
CA THR A 85 -12.81 -6.84 -26.05
C THR A 85 -12.36 -6.36 -24.68
N TRP A 86 -11.19 -6.78 -24.20
CA TRP A 86 -10.71 -6.55 -22.84
C TRP A 86 -9.97 -5.23 -22.63
N PHE A 87 -9.58 -4.49 -23.69
CA PHE A 87 -8.84 -3.24 -23.57
C PHE A 87 -9.62 -2.05 -24.12
N LYS A 88 -9.82 -1.01 -23.31
CA LYS A 88 -10.49 0.24 -23.70
C LYS A 88 -9.64 1.43 -23.32
N VAL A 89 -9.61 2.45 -24.19
CA VAL A 89 -8.83 3.67 -23.97
C VAL A 89 -9.75 4.88 -23.96
N LEU A 90 -9.58 5.74 -22.95
CA LEU A 90 -10.14 7.07 -22.87
C LEU A 90 -9.04 8.07 -23.22
N ASP A 91 -9.15 8.67 -24.41
CA ASP A 91 -8.20 9.64 -24.93
C ASP A 91 -8.48 11.02 -24.33
N CYS A 92 -7.61 11.41 -23.40
CA CYS A 92 -7.57 12.74 -22.81
C CYS A 92 -6.34 13.54 -23.29
N TYR A 93 -5.63 13.06 -24.31
CA TYR A 93 -4.39 13.65 -24.83
C TYR A 93 -4.65 14.46 -26.11
N THR A 94 -5.46 13.93 -27.03
CA THR A 94 -5.59 14.51 -28.38
C THR A 94 -6.33 15.85 -28.41
N ASP A 95 -7.38 16.01 -27.58
CA ASP A 95 -8.18 17.24 -27.45
C ASP A 95 -8.75 17.42 -26.01
N PRO A 96 -7.90 17.52 -24.97
CA PRO A 96 -8.32 17.53 -23.55
C PRO A 96 -9.34 18.61 -23.19
N LEU A 97 -9.33 19.74 -23.92
CA LEU A 97 -10.21 20.89 -23.67
C LEU A 97 -11.30 21.05 -24.74
N GLY A 98 -11.38 20.12 -25.69
CA GLY A 98 -12.42 20.12 -26.72
C GLY A 98 -12.27 21.28 -27.71
N TRP A 99 -11.08 21.88 -27.83
CA TRP A 99 -10.88 23.05 -28.69
C TRP A 99 -10.90 22.67 -30.16
N LYS A 100 -10.30 21.52 -30.53
CA LYS A 100 -10.32 21.04 -31.90
C LYS A 100 -11.75 20.69 -32.32
N SER A 101 -12.48 20.00 -31.47
CA SER A 101 -13.88 19.66 -31.73
C SER A 101 -14.79 20.91 -31.80
N LYS A 102 -14.57 21.93 -30.96
CA LYS A 102 -15.28 23.22 -31.08
C LYS A 102 -14.98 23.94 -32.40
N LEU A 103 -13.71 23.95 -32.82
CA LEU A 103 -13.29 24.56 -34.09
C LEU A 103 -13.87 23.81 -35.30
N LEU A 104 -13.93 22.48 -35.21
CA LEU A 104 -14.52 21.63 -36.23
C LEU A 104 -16.04 21.85 -36.35
N ASN A 105 -16.74 21.93 -35.21
CA ASN A 105 -18.16 22.28 -35.16
C ASN A 105 -18.43 23.70 -35.69
N SER A 106 -17.45 24.61 -35.58
CA SER A 106 -17.53 25.95 -36.17
C SER A 106 -17.19 26.02 -37.67
N GLY A 107 -16.90 24.87 -38.30
CA GLY A 107 -16.61 24.77 -39.74
C GLY A 107 -15.24 25.31 -40.17
N ARG A 108 -14.32 25.55 -39.23
CA ARG A 108 -13.02 26.18 -39.52
C ARG A 108 -11.91 25.20 -39.86
N ILE A 109 -12.10 23.90 -39.62
CA ILE A 109 -11.10 22.84 -39.82
C ILE A 109 -11.79 21.61 -40.42
N ALA A 110 -11.14 20.95 -41.38
CA ALA A 110 -11.61 19.69 -41.97
C ALA A 110 -11.37 18.49 -41.04
N ASN A 111 -12.22 17.47 -41.14
CA ASN A 111 -12.11 16.23 -40.36
C ASN A 111 -10.84 15.45 -40.71
N ASP A 112 -9.81 15.53 -39.86
CA ASP A 112 -8.79 14.48 -39.78
C ASP A 112 -9.30 13.41 -38.82
N SER A 113 -9.93 12.37 -39.36
CA SER A 113 -10.27 11.18 -38.58
C SER A 113 -8.97 10.47 -38.18
N LEU A 114 -8.62 10.55 -36.90
CA LEU A 114 -7.47 9.84 -36.35
C LEU A 114 -7.77 8.33 -36.37
N GLY A 115 -7.15 7.62 -37.31
CA GLY A 115 -7.31 6.19 -37.54
C GLY A 115 -6.68 5.32 -36.43
N SER A 116 -7.28 5.32 -35.25
CA SER A 116 -7.03 4.30 -34.23
C SER A 116 -8.04 3.17 -34.39
N SER A 117 -7.55 1.93 -34.33
CA SER A 117 -8.37 0.72 -34.44
C SER A 117 -8.93 0.27 -33.09
N VAL A 118 -8.51 0.89 -31.98
CA VAL A 118 -9.02 0.59 -30.64
C VAL A 118 -10.33 1.33 -30.39
N THR A 119 -11.16 0.82 -29.48
CA THR A 119 -12.40 1.49 -29.04
C THR A 119 -12.06 2.73 -28.20
N VAL A 120 -11.48 3.73 -28.84
CA VAL A 120 -11.04 4.98 -28.21
C VAL A 120 -12.23 5.92 -28.06
N LYS A 121 -12.50 6.38 -26.83
CA LYS A 121 -13.41 7.52 -26.62
C LYS A 121 -12.57 8.77 -26.41
N LEU A 122 -12.90 9.83 -27.14
CA LEU A 122 -12.31 11.14 -26.87
C LEU A 122 -12.99 11.77 -25.66
N CYS A 123 -12.22 12.14 -24.63
CA CYS A 123 -12.63 13.02 -23.55
C CYS A 123 -12.41 14.47 -24.00
N LYS A 124 -13.48 15.26 -24.04
CA LYS A 124 -13.46 16.63 -24.57
C LYS A 124 -13.35 17.69 -23.48
N ASN A 125 -13.46 17.31 -22.21
CA ASN A 125 -13.42 18.26 -21.11
C ASN A 125 -12.79 17.62 -19.87
N VAL A 126 -11.46 17.64 -19.81
CA VAL A 126 -10.69 17.12 -18.67
C VAL A 126 -10.91 17.94 -17.38
N LYS A 127 -11.43 19.17 -17.48
CA LYS A 127 -11.77 19.99 -16.30
C LYS A 127 -13.01 19.47 -15.58
N ASP A 128 -13.94 18.88 -16.33
CA ASP A 128 -15.12 18.25 -15.75
C ASP A 128 -14.77 16.84 -15.31
N LEU A 129 -14.38 16.80 -14.05
CA LEU A 129 -13.93 15.61 -13.36
C LEU A 129 -15.08 14.59 -13.18
N ASP A 130 -16.32 15.05 -12.98
CA ASP A 130 -17.50 14.19 -12.84
C ASP A 130 -17.89 13.54 -14.17
N GLU A 131 -17.78 14.29 -15.27
CA GLU A 131 -17.91 13.75 -16.63
C GLU A 131 -16.82 12.69 -16.89
N LEU A 132 -15.56 12.98 -16.54
CA LEU A 132 -14.45 12.04 -16.69
C LEU A 132 -14.71 10.74 -15.93
N LEU A 133 -15.11 10.82 -14.66
CA LEU A 133 -15.47 9.66 -13.84
C LEU A 133 -16.58 8.83 -14.50
N SER A 134 -17.64 9.50 -14.94
CA SER A 134 -18.77 8.84 -15.62
C SER A 134 -18.33 8.13 -16.91
N LEU A 135 -17.44 8.74 -17.69
CA LEU A 135 -16.88 8.15 -18.91
C LEU A 135 -16.01 6.92 -18.61
N VAL A 136 -15.17 6.98 -17.59
CA VAL A 136 -14.33 5.84 -17.15
C VAL A 136 -15.20 4.68 -16.72
N LEU A 137 -16.19 4.92 -15.85
CA LEU A 137 -17.11 3.89 -15.36
C LEU A 137 -17.97 3.30 -16.47
N HIS A 138 -18.45 4.14 -17.40
CA HIS A 138 -19.21 3.66 -18.56
C HIS A 138 -18.38 2.73 -19.45
N ARG A 139 -17.11 3.08 -19.71
CA ARG A 139 -16.19 2.18 -20.45
C ARG A 139 -15.87 0.91 -19.69
N GLY A 140 -15.74 0.97 -18.36
CA GLY A 140 -15.57 -0.21 -17.52
C GLY A 140 -16.77 -1.15 -17.57
N LYS A 141 -17.99 -0.62 -17.60
CA LYS A 141 -19.23 -1.42 -17.73
C LYS A 141 -19.29 -2.18 -19.06
N GLU A 142 -18.80 -1.59 -20.14
CA GLU A 142 -18.69 -2.27 -21.45
C GLU A 142 -17.73 -3.48 -21.42
N LEU A 143 -16.79 -3.51 -20.48
CA LEU A 143 -15.85 -4.63 -20.27
C LEU A 143 -16.41 -5.74 -19.37
N SER A 144 -17.45 -5.43 -18.60
CA SER A 144 -18.11 -6.37 -17.71
C SER A 144 -19.19 -7.13 -18.47
N VAL A 145 -18.82 -8.26 -19.09
CA VAL A 145 -19.79 -9.20 -19.67
C VAL A 145 -20.75 -9.65 -18.55
N ASP A 146 -22.06 -9.52 -18.78
CA ASP A 146 -23.17 -9.85 -17.86
C ASP A 146 -23.24 -9.08 -16.53
N GLY A 147 -22.57 -7.93 -16.41
CA GLY A 147 -22.66 -7.06 -15.24
C GLY A 147 -21.97 -7.58 -13.97
N LYS A 148 -21.33 -8.76 -14.04
CA LYS A 148 -20.59 -9.41 -12.94
C LYS A 148 -19.07 -9.30 -13.06
N GLY A 149 -18.56 -8.84 -14.20
CA GLY A 149 -17.13 -8.66 -14.44
C GLY A 149 -16.58 -7.44 -13.71
N ARG A 150 -15.39 -7.57 -13.11
CA ARG A 150 -14.63 -6.43 -12.61
C ARG A 150 -13.65 -5.95 -13.67
N PHE A 151 -13.30 -4.67 -13.65
CA PHE A 151 -12.29 -4.12 -14.56
C PHE A 151 -11.18 -3.42 -13.78
N MET A 152 -10.06 -3.21 -14.44
CA MET A 152 -8.90 -2.50 -13.90
C MET A 152 -8.82 -1.12 -14.51
N ILE A 153 -8.32 -0.15 -13.76
CA ILE A 153 -8.13 1.21 -14.26
C ILE A 153 -6.64 1.55 -14.23
N ALA A 154 -6.14 2.07 -15.35
CA ALA A 154 -4.79 2.60 -15.48
C ALA A 154 -4.88 4.08 -15.85
N ILE A 155 -4.23 4.95 -15.08
CA ILE A 155 -4.15 6.40 -15.40
C ILE A 155 -2.70 6.73 -15.68
N ASP A 156 -2.41 7.16 -16.90
CA ASP A 156 -1.02 7.33 -17.31
C ASP A 156 -0.30 8.51 -16.64
N SER A 157 -1.01 9.58 -16.27
CA SER A 157 -0.46 10.73 -15.56
C SER A 157 -1.58 11.49 -14.84
N VAL A 158 -1.59 11.40 -13.51
CA VAL A 158 -2.47 12.20 -12.65
C VAL A 158 -1.99 13.65 -12.55
N SER A 159 -0.73 13.92 -12.89
CA SER A 159 -0.18 15.28 -12.89
C SER A 159 -0.95 16.21 -13.83
N GLU A 160 -1.43 15.71 -14.97
CA GLU A 160 -2.25 16.51 -15.89
C GLU A 160 -3.67 16.79 -15.34
N MET A 161 -4.23 15.89 -14.53
CA MET A 161 -5.50 16.14 -13.83
C MET A 161 -5.32 17.25 -12.79
N LEU A 162 -4.24 17.19 -12.00
CA LEU A 162 -3.89 18.20 -10.99
C LEU A 162 -3.58 19.58 -11.59
N ARG A 163 -3.21 19.63 -12.87
CA ARG A 163 -3.02 20.91 -13.60
C ARG A 163 -4.33 21.66 -13.82
N HIS A 164 -5.44 20.94 -13.92
CA HIS A 164 -6.73 21.49 -14.32
C HIS A 164 -7.80 21.48 -13.22
N ALA A 165 -7.57 20.72 -12.16
CA ALA A 165 -8.49 20.57 -11.05
C ALA A 165 -7.76 20.62 -9.70
N SER A 166 -8.53 20.83 -8.62
CA SER A 166 -7.98 20.86 -7.27
C SER A 166 -7.52 19.47 -6.81
N VAL A 167 -6.52 19.43 -5.91
CA VAL A 167 -6.06 18.20 -5.26
C VAL A 167 -7.21 17.43 -4.60
N SER A 168 -8.14 18.15 -3.96
CA SER A 168 -9.29 17.53 -3.28
C SER A 168 -10.23 16.85 -4.27
N SER A 169 -10.49 17.46 -5.42
CA SER A 169 -11.37 16.89 -6.45
C SER A 169 -10.75 15.64 -7.07
N VAL A 170 -9.44 15.69 -7.38
CA VAL A 170 -8.71 14.52 -7.90
C VAL A 170 -8.67 13.39 -6.87
N ALA A 171 -8.42 13.73 -5.60
CA ALA A 171 -8.46 12.79 -4.49
C ALA A 171 -9.85 12.13 -4.33
N SER A 172 -10.93 12.92 -4.44
CA SER A 172 -12.31 12.41 -4.40
C SER A 172 -12.53 11.37 -5.49
N ILE A 173 -12.19 11.69 -6.74
CA ILE A 173 -12.36 10.76 -7.86
C ILE A 173 -11.57 9.48 -7.69
N LEU A 174 -10.30 9.56 -7.28
CA LEU A 174 -9.50 8.36 -7.06
C LEU A 174 -10.07 7.50 -5.92
N SER A 175 -10.61 8.13 -4.88
CA SER A 175 -11.31 7.43 -3.81
C SER A 175 -12.61 6.78 -4.29
N GLU A 176 -13.42 7.51 -5.07
CA GLU A 176 -14.68 7.03 -5.65
C GLU A 176 -14.44 5.84 -6.57
N LEU A 177 -13.46 5.93 -7.48
CA LEU A 177 -13.04 4.83 -8.35
C LEU A 177 -12.62 3.59 -7.56
N ARG A 178 -11.91 3.76 -6.44
CA ARG A 178 -11.49 2.63 -5.58
C ARG A 178 -12.62 2.03 -4.77
N SER A 179 -13.62 2.83 -4.39
CA SER A 179 -14.80 2.38 -3.67
C SER A 179 -15.83 1.69 -4.56
N HIS A 180 -15.72 1.86 -5.88
CA HIS A 180 -16.67 1.32 -6.83
C HIS A 180 -16.54 -0.21 -6.93
N GLY A 181 -17.62 -0.96 -6.66
CA GLY A 181 -17.59 -2.42 -6.55
C GLY A 181 -17.22 -3.21 -7.82
N GLN A 182 -17.26 -2.56 -8.99
CA GLN A 182 -16.79 -3.16 -10.26
C GLN A 182 -15.31 -2.92 -10.54
N VAL A 183 -14.61 -2.07 -9.77
CA VAL A 183 -13.19 -1.80 -9.95
C VAL A 183 -12.39 -2.81 -9.15
N SER A 184 -11.60 -3.62 -9.84
CA SER A 184 -10.73 -4.65 -9.23
C SER A 184 -9.47 -4.06 -8.64
N SER A 185 -8.78 -3.19 -9.38
CA SER A 185 -7.56 -2.52 -8.97
C SER A 185 -7.32 -1.27 -9.82
N LEU A 186 -6.48 -0.38 -9.30
CA LEU A 186 -6.20 0.93 -9.88
C LEU A 186 -4.70 1.21 -9.78
N PHE A 187 -4.09 1.76 -10.83
CA PHE A 187 -2.73 2.28 -10.73
C PHE A 187 -2.54 3.53 -11.57
N TRP A 188 -1.64 4.40 -11.12
CA TRP A 188 -1.38 5.66 -11.79
C TRP A 188 0.04 6.17 -11.60
N LEU A 189 0.48 7.04 -12.52
CA LEU A 189 1.74 7.77 -12.43
C LEU A 189 1.52 9.18 -11.90
N VAL A 190 2.44 9.66 -11.07
CA VAL A 190 2.50 11.06 -10.63
C VAL A 190 3.95 11.53 -10.63
N HIS A 191 4.17 12.76 -11.08
CA HIS A 191 5.46 13.43 -11.01
C HIS A 191 5.53 14.26 -9.73
N SER A 192 6.24 13.76 -8.71
CA SER A 192 6.29 14.39 -7.39
C SER A 192 6.90 15.78 -7.36
N ASP A 193 7.80 16.07 -8.30
CA ASP A 193 8.52 17.33 -8.41
C ASP A 193 7.67 18.47 -8.99
N LEU A 194 6.56 18.15 -9.66
CA LEU A 194 5.62 19.13 -10.20
C LEU A 194 4.60 19.65 -9.19
N HIS A 195 4.41 18.94 -8.07
CA HIS A 195 3.32 19.21 -7.14
C HIS A 195 3.84 19.51 -5.74
N GLU A 196 3.03 20.23 -4.97
CA GLU A 196 3.31 20.44 -3.56
C GLU A 196 3.35 19.11 -2.79
N THR A 197 4.15 19.07 -1.73
CA THR A 197 4.27 17.90 -0.84
C THR A 197 2.92 17.47 -0.26
N ARG A 198 2.00 18.42 -0.03
CA ARG A 198 0.63 18.14 0.40
C ARG A 198 -0.16 17.33 -0.63
N ALA A 199 -0.01 17.65 -1.91
CA ALA A 199 -0.71 16.97 -2.99
C ALA A 199 -0.21 15.53 -3.17
N THR A 200 1.11 15.34 -3.14
CA THR A 200 1.71 14.01 -3.21
C THR A 200 1.39 13.16 -1.99
N ALA A 201 1.38 13.75 -0.79
CA ALA A 201 0.95 13.08 0.44
C ALA A 201 -0.52 12.66 0.41
N ALA A 202 -1.42 13.49 -0.14
CA ALA A 202 -2.84 13.13 -0.29
C ALA A 202 -3.03 11.92 -1.23
N LEU A 203 -2.33 11.90 -2.37
CA LEU A 203 -2.36 10.76 -3.28
C LEU A 203 -1.73 9.51 -2.67
N GLU A 204 -0.65 9.67 -1.91
CA GLU A 204 -0.04 8.58 -1.15
C GLU A 204 -0.99 8.05 -0.08
N TYR A 205 -1.72 8.91 0.63
CA TYR A 205 -2.69 8.53 1.65
C TYR A 205 -3.77 7.61 1.07
N ILE A 206 -4.30 7.96 -0.11
CA ILE A 206 -5.28 7.16 -0.82
C ILE A 206 -4.65 5.81 -1.20
N SER A 207 -3.46 5.79 -1.77
CA SER A 207 -2.87 4.54 -2.28
C SER A 207 -2.58 3.48 -1.23
N SER A 208 -2.77 2.22 -1.65
CA SER A 208 -2.38 1.03 -0.89
C SER A 208 -0.86 0.77 -1.02
N MET A 209 -0.30 1.13 -2.18
CA MET A 209 1.10 0.95 -2.52
C MET A 209 1.67 2.22 -3.14
N LYS A 210 2.88 2.58 -2.78
CA LYS A 210 3.65 3.68 -3.39
C LYS A 210 4.96 3.13 -3.90
N ALA A 211 5.19 3.23 -5.20
CA ALA A 211 6.47 2.97 -5.83
C ALA A 211 7.20 4.29 -6.05
N THR A 212 8.40 4.46 -5.50
CA THR A 212 9.24 5.64 -5.70
C THR A 212 10.44 5.25 -6.53
N LEU A 213 10.68 6.01 -7.60
CA LEU A 213 11.88 5.87 -8.43
C LEU A 213 12.89 6.95 -8.07
N VAL A 214 14.13 6.53 -7.82
CA VAL A 214 15.25 7.44 -7.61
C VAL A 214 16.38 7.03 -8.54
N VAL A 215 16.81 7.92 -9.43
CA VAL A 215 18.01 7.69 -10.24
C VAL A 215 19.22 7.68 -9.30
N GLN A 216 20.02 6.62 -9.38
CA GLN A 216 21.24 6.54 -8.59
C GLN A 216 22.40 7.03 -9.47
N PRO A 217 23.00 8.19 -9.17
CA PRO A 217 24.26 8.55 -9.81
C PRO A 217 25.30 7.51 -9.38
N VAL A 218 26.06 6.96 -10.34
CA VAL A 218 27.19 6.09 -10.02
C VAL A 218 28.27 6.97 -9.39
N ASP A 219 28.36 6.94 -8.05
CA ASP A 219 29.43 7.57 -7.30
C ASP A 219 30.74 6.82 -7.54
N GLY A 220 31.55 7.33 -8.48
CA GLY A 220 32.88 6.79 -8.71
C GLY A 220 33.48 7.18 -10.05
N LEU A 221 33.91 8.43 -10.21
CA LEU A 221 35.24 8.81 -10.75
C LEU A 221 35.29 10.29 -11.13
N ARG A 222 36.16 10.97 -10.41
CA ARG A 222 36.65 12.32 -10.68
C ARG A 222 37.19 12.41 -12.11
N GLY A 223 36.53 13.22 -12.94
CA GLY A 223 37.07 13.88 -14.13
C GLY A 223 37.60 12.98 -15.25
N ASN A 224 36.82 12.81 -16.31
CA ASN A 224 37.33 12.72 -17.69
C ASN A 224 36.17 12.96 -18.69
N SER A 225 36.48 13.53 -19.85
CA SER A 225 35.58 14.06 -20.88
C SER A 225 34.71 13.02 -21.63
N ALA A 226 34.52 11.83 -21.07
CA ALA A 226 33.63 10.77 -21.56
C ALA A 226 32.24 10.79 -20.85
N SER A 227 31.83 11.94 -20.33
CA SER A 227 30.72 12.08 -19.37
C SER A 227 29.31 11.92 -19.95
N LEU A 228 29.12 12.00 -21.27
CA LEU A 228 27.78 11.94 -21.89
C LEU A 228 27.24 10.50 -21.96
N SER A 229 28.03 9.52 -22.39
CA SER A 229 27.59 8.12 -22.46
C SER A 229 27.41 7.49 -21.08
N LEU A 230 28.17 7.95 -20.08
CA LEU A 230 28.01 7.58 -18.68
C LEU A 230 26.75 8.21 -18.07
N MET A 231 26.42 9.48 -18.40
CA MET A 231 25.14 10.10 -18.02
C MET A 231 23.92 9.38 -18.63
N GLU A 232 23.99 8.99 -19.91
CA GLU A 232 22.92 8.22 -20.55
C GLU A 232 22.71 6.84 -19.92
N ASN A 233 23.79 6.19 -19.46
CA ASN A 233 23.70 4.93 -18.72
C ASN A 233 23.18 5.13 -17.28
N ASN A 234 23.51 6.25 -16.64
CA ASN A 234 22.97 6.61 -15.33
C ASN A 234 21.45 6.85 -15.38
N LEU A 235 20.92 7.37 -16.48
CA LEU A 235 19.48 7.51 -16.69
C LEU A 235 18.74 6.18 -16.89
N LYS A 236 19.48 5.10 -17.18
CA LYS A 236 18.91 3.77 -17.40
C LYS A 236 18.91 2.90 -16.14
N ARG A 237 19.57 3.32 -15.05
CA ARG A 237 19.59 2.59 -13.77
C ARG A 237 19.01 3.44 -12.66
N GLY A 238 18.14 2.84 -11.85
CA GLY A 238 17.51 3.53 -10.73
C GLY A 238 17.22 2.58 -9.58
N LYS A 239 17.06 3.15 -8.39
CA LYS A 239 16.55 2.45 -7.22
C LYS A 239 15.03 2.50 -7.26
N PHE A 240 14.41 1.34 -7.26
CA PHE A 240 12.97 1.14 -7.20
C PHE A 240 12.57 0.76 -5.78
N SER A 241 11.97 1.70 -5.05
CA SER A 241 11.55 1.49 -3.65
C SER A 241 10.04 1.44 -3.57
N VAL A 242 9.47 0.39 -3.00
CA VAL A 242 8.01 0.24 -2.86
C VAL A 242 7.61 0.15 -1.41
N HIS A 243 6.67 0.99 -1.03
CA HIS A 243 6.03 1.02 0.27
C HIS A 243 4.62 0.45 0.14
N VAL A 244 4.31 -0.56 0.94
CA VAL A 244 3.03 -1.27 0.93
C VAL A 244 2.37 -1.10 2.28
N LYS A 245 1.15 -0.54 2.28
CA LYS A 245 0.31 -0.45 3.48
C LYS A 245 -0.45 -1.76 3.66
N ARG A 246 -0.31 -2.38 4.83
CA ARG A 246 -1.10 -3.55 5.22
C ARG A 246 -2.39 -3.11 5.90
N ARG A 247 -3.37 -4.02 5.96
CA ARG A 247 -4.66 -3.79 6.65
C ARG A 247 -4.50 -3.45 8.14
N ASN A 248 -3.42 -3.89 8.77
CA ASN A 248 -3.10 -3.59 10.18
C ASN A 248 -2.33 -2.27 10.38
N GLY A 249 -2.30 -1.38 9.37
CA GLY A 249 -1.57 -0.12 9.41
C GLY A 249 -0.05 -0.23 9.26
N ARG A 250 0.54 -1.42 9.34
CA ARG A 250 1.99 -1.59 9.18
C ARG A 250 2.40 -1.35 7.73
N VAL A 251 3.44 -0.55 7.53
CA VAL A 251 4.02 -0.28 6.21
C VAL A 251 5.25 -1.17 6.01
N ARG A 252 5.27 -1.94 4.91
CA ARG A 252 6.43 -2.72 4.49
C ARG A 252 7.13 -2.01 3.35
N THR A 253 8.43 -1.77 3.50
CA THR A 253 9.29 -1.25 2.44
C THR A 253 10.06 -2.40 1.78
N MET A 254 10.12 -2.40 0.46
CA MET A 254 10.96 -3.29 -0.34
C MET A 254 11.79 -2.43 -1.30
N VAL A 255 13.01 -2.85 -1.62
CA VAL A 255 13.91 -2.12 -2.53
C VAL A 255 14.47 -3.09 -3.58
N GLU A 256 14.41 -2.70 -4.85
CA GLU A 256 15.02 -3.38 -5.99
C GLU A 256 15.80 -2.36 -6.81
N GLU A 257 16.79 -2.84 -7.56
CA GLU A 257 17.41 -2.04 -8.60
C GLU A 257 16.67 -2.27 -9.91
N LEU A 258 16.49 -1.18 -10.64
CA LEU A 258 15.85 -1.14 -11.93
C LEU A 258 16.89 -0.78 -12.97
N TYR A 259 16.92 -1.54 -14.07
CA TYR A 259 17.70 -1.21 -15.26
C TYR A 259 16.82 -1.28 -16.50
N VAL A 260 16.97 -0.30 -17.39
CA VAL A 260 16.23 -0.21 -18.65
C VAL A 260 17.17 -0.54 -19.80
N GLU A 261 16.91 -1.67 -20.45
CA GLU A 261 17.65 -2.13 -21.61
C GLU A 261 16.70 -2.27 -22.80
N ASN A 262 16.99 -1.57 -23.90
CA ASN A 262 16.20 -1.61 -25.14
C ASN A 262 14.68 -1.43 -24.94
N SER A 263 14.28 -0.46 -24.10
CA SER A 263 12.88 -0.19 -23.72
C SER A 263 12.19 -1.32 -22.94
N THR A 264 12.94 -2.30 -22.44
CA THR A 264 12.46 -3.32 -21.52
C THR A 264 13.05 -3.07 -20.14
N VAL A 265 12.16 -2.97 -19.15
CA VAL A 265 12.54 -2.81 -17.76
C VAL A 265 12.85 -4.17 -17.17
N ASN A 266 14.00 -4.27 -16.55
CA ASN A 266 14.40 -5.42 -15.77
C ASN A 266 14.66 -5.00 -14.32
N PHE A 267 14.35 -5.92 -13.41
CA PHE A 267 14.48 -5.72 -11.97
C PHE A 267 15.49 -6.72 -11.42
N THR A 268 16.50 -6.23 -10.73
CA THR A 268 17.46 -7.05 -9.98
C THR A 268 17.26 -6.84 -8.49
N PRO A 269 17.29 -7.90 -7.67
CA PRO A 269 17.32 -7.73 -6.23
C PRO A 269 18.54 -6.88 -5.87
N PHE A 270 18.35 -5.89 -5.00
CA PHE A 270 19.43 -5.02 -4.55
C PHE A 270 20.50 -5.89 -3.88
N SER A 271 21.67 -6.05 -4.52
CA SER A 271 22.75 -6.87 -3.97
C SER A 271 23.36 -6.13 -2.79
N THR A 272 23.12 -6.66 -1.61
CA THR A 272 23.48 -6.04 -0.36
C THR A 272 24.95 -6.25 0.00
N GLU A 273 25.83 -5.42 -0.59
CA GLU A 273 27.05 -5.01 0.13
C GLU A 273 26.73 -3.93 1.18
N ASP A 274 25.57 -3.27 1.07
CA ASP A 274 25.10 -2.16 1.93
C ASP A 274 24.07 -2.54 3.03
N GLU A 275 23.67 -3.83 3.17
CA GLU A 275 22.79 -4.24 4.31
C GLU A 275 23.48 -4.08 5.66
N VAL A 276 24.81 -4.05 5.67
CA VAL A 276 25.60 -3.82 6.88
C VAL A 276 25.28 -2.43 7.46
N ILE A 277 24.87 -1.47 6.63
CA ILE A 277 24.62 -0.09 7.06
C ILE A 277 23.16 0.10 7.50
N SER A 278 22.19 -0.58 6.89
CA SER A 278 20.76 -0.41 7.20
C SER A 278 20.24 -1.30 8.33
N GLN A 279 20.90 -2.44 8.63
CA GLN A 279 20.67 -3.19 9.87
C GLN A 279 21.35 -2.54 11.11
N SER A 280 22.17 -1.51 10.90
CA SER A 280 22.88 -0.75 11.95
C SER A 280 22.03 0.36 12.59
N LEU A 281 20.95 0.80 11.93
CA LEU A 281 20.15 1.96 12.36
C LEU A 281 19.03 1.64 13.36
N VAL A 282 18.77 0.36 13.62
CA VAL A 282 18.08 -0.02 14.86
C VAL A 282 19.20 -0.24 15.87
N PRO A 283 19.27 0.50 17.00
CA PRO A 283 20.23 0.17 18.02
C PRO A 283 19.89 -1.25 18.48
N LYS A 284 20.70 -2.23 18.06
CA LYS A 284 20.74 -3.56 18.65
C LYS A 284 21.28 -3.34 20.05
N VAL A 285 20.42 -2.91 20.97
CA VAL A 285 20.74 -2.89 22.39
C VAL A 285 20.70 -4.34 22.86
N GLN A 286 21.74 -5.08 22.48
CA GLN A 286 22.10 -6.30 23.16
C GLN A 286 22.68 -5.84 24.49
N PHE A 287 21.84 -5.71 25.50
CA PHE A 287 22.27 -5.58 26.89
C PHE A 287 22.94 -6.89 27.35
N ASN A 288 24.02 -7.28 26.69
CA ASN A 288 24.94 -8.28 27.19
C ASN A 288 25.88 -7.58 28.15
N LEU A 289 25.35 -7.08 29.27
CA LEU A 289 26.14 -6.72 30.43
C LEU A 289 26.71 -8.03 31.00
N GLN A 290 27.86 -8.43 30.47
CA GLN A 290 28.69 -9.44 31.10
C GLN A 290 29.18 -8.83 32.40
N LEU A 291 28.45 -9.10 33.49
CA LEU A 291 28.84 -8.67 34.83
C LEU A 291 30.24 -9.20 35.12
N SER A 292 31.13 -8.29 35.53
CA SER A 292 32.43 -8.68 36.06
C SER A 292 32.24 -9.58 37.29
N GLU A 293 33.25 -10.39 37.64
CA GLU A 293 33.19 -11.23 38.84
C GLU A 293 32.89 -10.42 40.11
N LYS A 294 33.36 -9.15 40.15
CA LYS A 294 33.07 -8.22 41.23
C LYS A 294 31.58 -7.85 41.29
N GLU A 295 30.98 -7.48 40.16
CA GLU A 295 29.55 -7.11 40.12
C GLU A 295 28.62 -8.30 40.38
N ARG A 296 29.02 -9.53 40.01
CA ARG A 296 28.27 -10.74 40.40
C ARG A 296 28.27 -10.94 41.90
N ASN A 297 29.42 -10.75 42.54
CA ASN A 297 29.55 -10.88 43.99
C ASN A 297 28.78 -9.78 44.73
N ASP A 298 28.77 -8.56 44.18
CA ASP A 298 28.01 -7.46 44.77
C ASP A 298 26.51 -7.67 44.60
N ARG A 299 26.04 -8.11 43.42
CA ARG A 299 24.64 -8.47 43.18
C ARG A 299 24.15 -9.58 44.12
N ALA A 300 24.98 -10.59 44.39
CA ALA A 300 24.62 -11.67 45.33
C ALA A 300 24.51 -11.20 46.79
N LYS A 301 25.11 -10.04 47.14
CA LYS A 301 25.02 -9.43 48.47
C LYS A 301 23.90 -8.38 48.57
N VAL A 302 23.27 -8.01 47.46
CA VAL A 302 22.13 -7.09 47.47
C VAL A 302 20.94 -7.82 48.07
N VAL A 303 20.60 -7.47 49.31
CA VAL A 303 19.35 -7.89 49.95
C VAL A 303 18.26 -6.93 49.49
N LEU A 304 17.29 -7.46 48.74
CA LEU A 304 16.15 -6.66 48.30
C LEU A 304 15.20 -6.42 49.50
N PRO A 305 14.66 -5.20 49.67
CA PRO A 305 13.83 -4.86 50.85
C PRO A 305 12.59 -5.73 51.05
N PHE A 306 12.16 -6.46 50.02
CA PHE A 306 10.92 -7.24 50.00
C PHE A 306 11.17 -8.75 50.02
N GLU A 307 12.44 -9.18 49.93
CA GLU A 307 12.79 -10.59 49.98
C GLU A 307 12.90 -11.02 51.44
N HIS A 308 11.87 -11.71 51.93
CA HIS A 308 11.79 -12.15 53.32
C HIS A 308 12.93 -13.13 53.65
N GLN A 309 13.75 -12.80 54.65
CA GLN A 309 14.80 -13.66 55.21
C GLN A 309 14.20 -14.79 56.07
N GLY A 310 13.33 -15.61 55.49
CA GLY A 310 12.73 -16.76 56.16
C GLY A 310 13.69 -17.94 56.27
N ASN A 311 13.63 -18.69 57.38
CA ASN A 311 14.47 -19.85 57.72
C ASN A 311 14.25 -21.11 56.82
N GLY A 312 13.96 -20.95 55.53
CA GLY A 312 13.79 -22.07 54.58
C GLY A 312 12.56 -22.94 54.82
N LYS A 313 11.59 -22.49 55.65
CA LYS A 313 10.28 -23.16 55.78
C LYS A 313 9.34 -22.64 54.71
N ASN A 314 8.68 -23.55 54.00
CA ASN A 314 7.71 -23.22 52.96
C ASN A 314 6.52 -22.48 53.60
N ILE A 315 6.33 -21.20 53.27
CA ILE A 315 5.23 -20.41 53.80
C ILE A 315 3.99 -20.72 52.96
N GLN A 316 2.94 -21.26 53.58
CA GLN A 316 1.63 -21.32 52.96
C GLN A 316 1.05 -19.91 52.98
N ILE A 317 1.11 -19.23 51.83
CA ILE A 317 0.39 -17.97 51.62
C ILE A 317 -1.09 -18.33 51.47
N TYR A 318 -1.93 -17.80 52.35
CA TYR A 318 -3.37 -18.00 52.28
C TYR A 318 -3.95 -17.22 51.09
N ASP A 319 -4.26 -17.93 50.00
CA ASP A 319 -4.80 -17.38 48.74
C ASP A 319 -6.34 -17.38 48.72
N GLY A 320 -7.01 -17.50 49.88
CA GLY A 320 -8.48 -17.51 49.99
C GLY A 320 -9.21 -18.68 49.30
N ARG A 321 -8.49 -19.53 48.55
CA ARG A 321 -9.03 -20.70 47.86
C ARG A 321 -8.92 -21.92 48.78
N LYS A 322 -10.06 -22.47 49.20
CA LYS A 322 -10.09 -23.82 49.82
C LYS A 322 -9.47 -24.79 48.83
N SER A 323 -8.32 -25.38 49.17
CA SER A 323 -7.73 -26.46 48.39
C SER A 323 -8.73 -27.61 48.32
N LEU A 324 -9.23 -27.87 47.11
CA LEU A 324 -10.19 -28.91 46.78
C LEU A 324 -9.54 -30.29 46.95
N ASN A 325 -9.33 -30.74 48.18
CA ASN A 325 -8.83 -32.08 48.49
C ASN A 325 -9.25 -32.54 49.89
N GLU A 326 -10.53 -32.37 50.24
CA GLU A 326 -11.20 -33.25 51.22
C GLU A 326 -12.63 -33.48 50.76
N SER A 327 -12.81 -34.50 49.92
CA SER A 327 -14.10 -35.15 49.73
C SER A 327 -14.02 -36.56 50.31
N LYS A 328 -14.58 -36.73 51.52
CA LYS A 328 -15.35 -37.91 51.94
C LYS A 328 -15.74 -37.78 53.42
N GLY A 329 -17.05 -37.76 53.69
CA GLY A 329 -17.59 -38.14 55.00
C GLY A 329 -18.59 -37.15 55.59
N ASP A 330 -19.77 -37.09 54.99
CA ASP A 330 -21.11 -36.97 55.59
C ASP A 330 -21.28 -36.53 57.07
N SER A 331 -22.23 -35.61 57.21
CA SER A 331 -23.31 -35.57 58.24
C SER A 331 -23.10 -34.83 59.58
N GLU A 332 -24.18 -34.14 59.93
CA GLU A 332 -24.64 -33.72 61.27
C GLU A 332 -24.11 -32.42 61.92
N GLN A 333 -24.87 -31.36 61.67
CA GLN A 333 -25.55 -30.51 62.68
C GLN A 333 -25.20 -30.79 64.17
N THR A 334 -24.56 -29.84 64.86
CA THR A 334 -24.96 -29.32 66.21
C THR A 334 -24.00 -28.25 66.75
N CYS A 335 -24.52 -27.45 67.68
CA CYS A 335 -23.94 -26.23 68.23
C CYS A 335 -22.97 -26.45 69.41
N PHE A 336 -22.11 -25.44 69.62
CA PHE A 336 -21.28 -25.10 70.81
C PHE A 336 -20.11 -26.09 71.09
N GLU A 337 -18.90 -25.68 71.48
CA GLU A 337 -18.43 -24.62 72.37
C GLU A 337 -17.08 -24.00 71.93
N LYS A 338 -16.76 -22.85 72.51
CA LYS A 338 -15.53 -22.06 72.32
C LYS A 338 -14.28 -22.81 72.80
N GLU A 339 -13.20 -22.72 72.03
CA GLU A 339 -11.87 -22.50 72.60
C GLU A 339 -11.26 -21.26 71.94
N ASP A 340 -11.10 -20.21 72.76
CA ASP A 340 -10.45 -18.95 72.42
C ASP A 340 -8.96 -19.20 72.14
N SER A 341 -8.62 -19.45 70.88
CA SER A 341 -7.25 -19.26 70.40
C SER A 341 -7.23 -17.96 69.61
N GLY A 342 -6.64 -16.92 70.20
CA GLY A 342 -6.57 -15.55 69.69
C GLY A 342 -5.84 -15.41 68.35
N ARG A 343 -6.44 -15.91 67.28
CA ARG A 343 -6.09 -15.65 65.90
C ARG A 343 -7.28 -14.96 65.26
N GLY A 344 -7.17 -13.65 65.06
CA GLY A 344 -8.12 -12.93 64.23
C GLY A 344 -8.06 -13.52 62.82
N GLU A 345 -9.16 -14.13 62.39
CA GLU A 345 -9.33 -14.59 61.01
C GLU A 345 -9.95 -13.45 60.21
N ILE A 346 -9.27 -13.03 59.14
CA ILE A 346 -9.79 -12.04 58.20
C ILE A 346 -10.46 -12.81 57.07
N ILE A 347 -11.79 -12.78 57.05
CA ILE A 347 -12.61 -13.37 55.99
C ILE A 347 -12.84 -12.29 54.94
N TYR A 348 -12.26 -12.47 53.74
CA TYR A 348 -12.45 -11.57 52.62
C TYR A 348 -13.68 -11.99 51.82
N PHE A 349 -14.74 -11.18 51.85
CA PHE A 349 -15.84 -11.29 50.91
C PHE A 349 -15.50 -10.43 49.68
N ARG A 350 -15.62 -10.99 48.48
CA ARG A 350 -15.45 -10.25 47.23
C ARG A 350 -16.77 -9.55 46.90
N ASP A 351 -16.73 -8.23 46.77
CA ASP A 351 -17.88 -7.43 46.34
C ASP A 351 -18.18 -7.58 44.83
N SER A 352 -17.31 -8.27 44.08
CA SER A 352 -17.35 -8.39 42.61
C SER A 352 -18.19 -9.55 42.06
N ASP A 353 -18.79 -10.39 42.92
CA ASP A 353 -19.64 -11.50 42.45
C ASP A 353 -21.10 -11.06 42.22
N ASP A 354 -21.43 -9.80 42.53
CA ASP A 354 -22.78 -9.20 42.38
C ASP A 354 -22.86 -8.11 41.28
N GLU A 355 -21.74 -7.80 40.61
CA GLU A 355 -21.71 -6.85 39.48
C GLU A 355 -21.74 -7.60 38.15
N MET A 356 -22.90 -7.52 37.48
CA MET A 356 -23.09 -7.92 36.10
C MET A 356 -22.09 -7.12 35.23
N PRO A 357 -21.39 -7.73 34.26
CA PRO A 357 -20.38 -7.01 33.49
C PRO A 357 -21.03 -5.91 32.65
N ASP A 358 -20.90 -4.66 33.10
CA ASP A 358 -21.32 -3.47 32.38
C ASP A 358 -20.40 -3.27 31.15
N SER A 359 -20.99 -3.39 29.97
CA SER A 359 -20.30 -3.51 28.68
C SER A 359 -20.18 -2.19 27.90
N ASP A 360 -19.98 -1.06 28.57
CA ASP A 360 -20.12 0.27 27.94
C ASP A 360 -18.94 1.25 28.17
N GLU A 361 -17.75 0.76 28.51
CA GLU A 361 -16.52 1.59 28.43
C GLU A 361 -15.94 1.56 27.00
N ASP A 362 -16.25 2.61 26.24
CA ASP A 362 -15.65 2.88 24.92
C ASP A 362 -14.15 3.26 25.07
N PRO A 363 -13.24 2.63 24.32
CA PRO A 363 -11.78 2.77 24.50
C PRO A 363 -11.17 4.06 23.93
N ASP A 364 -11.96 5.13 23.75
CA ASP A 364 -11.57 6.32 22.98
C ASP A 364 -11.44 7.61 23.84
N ASP A 365 -11.62 7.53 25.16
CA ASP A 365 -11.69 8.71 26.06
C ASP A 365 -10.33 9.30 26.51
N ASP A 366 -9.20 8.77 26.04
CA ASP A 366 -7.86 9.13 26.56
C ASP A 366 -6.95 9.88 25.56
N LEU A 367 -7.44 10.39 24.43
CA LEU A 367 -6.59 11.02 23.40
C LEU A 367 -6.69 12.54 23.33
N ASP A 368 -6.19 13.21 24.38
CA ASP A 368 -5.73 14.60 24.32
C ASP A 368 -4.23 14.68 24.68
N ILE A 369 -3.33 14.66 23.67
CA ILE A 369 -1.93 15.12 23.75
C ILE A 369 -1.55 15.89 22.48
#